data_AF-A0A0L0V2R5-F1
#
_entry.id   AF-A0A0L0V2R5-F1
#
_cell.length_a   1.000
_cell.length_b   1.000
_cell.length_c   1.000
_cell.angle_alpha   90.00
_cell.angle_beta   90.00
_cell.angle_gamma   90.00
#
_symmetry.space_group_name_H-M   'P 1'
#
loop_
_entity.id
_entity.type
_entity.pdbx_description
1 polymer ?
#
loop_
_entity_poly.entity_id
_entity_poly.type
_entity_poly.pdbx_seq_one_letter_code
_entity_poly.pdbx_strand_id
1 'polypeptide(L)'
;MTSTAGKFMWQRVKGQEGNDIGGVILIRLSAPILNNLYRLRKTLAHEMCHAACSFIDQDQMEYHGPLFKGWAGRVGLAFSDFSHTLHTRTPTVGGVTLTLPMHA
;
A
#
# COMPACT_ATOMS: atom_id res chain seq x y z
N MET A 1 -15.09 13.85 -4.79
CA MET A 1 -14.27 13.61 -3.58
C MET A 1 -13.77 12.17 -3.63
N THR A 2 -12.46 11.93 -3.57
CA THR A 2 -11.91 10.57 -3.46
C THR A 2 -12.07 10.10 -2.01
N SER A 3 -12.72 8.96 -1.77
CA SER A 3 -12.96 8.44 -0.42
C SER A 3 -11.73 7.79 0.23
N THR A 4 -10.63 7.59 -0.51
CA THR A 4 -9.40 6.94 -0.02
C THR A 4 -8.22 7.89 0.07
N ALA A 5 -7.36 7.68 1.07
CA ALA A 5 -6.18 8.50 1.32
C ALA A 5 -5.05 8.28 0.28
N GLY A 6 -4.95 7.05 -0.23
CA GLY A 6 -4.01 6.62 -1.25
C GLY A 6 -4.67 5.66 -2.25
N LYS A 7 -4.03 5.48 -3.40
CA LYS A 7 -4.40 4.46 -4.38
C LYS A 7 -3.20 4.06 -5.24
N PHE A 8 -2.85 2.78 -5.19
CA PHE A 8 -2.01 2.09 -6.16
C PHE A 8 -2.77 1.76 -7.44
N MET A 9 -2.09 1.88 -8.58
CA MET A 9 -2.61 1.50 -9.89
C MET A 9 -1.47 0.99 -10.79
N TRP A 10 -1.76 -0.05 -11.57
CA TRP A 10 -0.96 -0.45 -12.72
C TRP A 10 -1.57 0.14 -14.00
N GLN A 11 -0.78 0.89 -14.78
CA GLN A 11 -1.20 1.45 -16.06
C GLN A 11 -0.36 0.87 -17.19
N ARG A 12 -1.01 0.25 -18.17
CA ARG A 12 -0.34 -0.18 -19.41
C ARG A 12 0.13 1.04 -20.19
N VAL A 13 1.34 0.95 -20.72
CA VAL A 13 1.92 1.96 -21.61
C VAL A 13 1.82 1.46 -23.05
N LYS A 14 1.24 2.30 -23.90
CA LYS A 14 1.14 2.06 -25.34
C LYS A 14 2.28 2.74 -26.08
N GLY A 15 2.89 2.03 -27.03
CA GLY A 15 3.85 2.59 -27.98
C GLY A 15 3.17 3.46 -29.03
N GLN A 16 3.96 4.10 -29.90
CA GLN A 16 3.43 4.96 -30.97
C GLN A 16 2.48 4.23 -31.94
N GLU A 17 2.67 2.92 -32.10
CA GLU A 17 1.84 2.06 -32.94
C GLU A 17 0.64 1.45 -32.18
N GLY A 18 0.40 1.85 -30.93
CA GLY A 18 -0.69 1.34 -30.10
C GLY A 18 -0.46 -0.05 -29.49
N ASN A 19 0.71 -0.65 -29.72
CA ASN A 19 1.15 -1.88 -29.09
C ASN A 19 1.47 -1.67 -27.60
N ASP A 20 1.24 -2.70 -26.77
CA ASP A 20 1.67 -2.68 -25.36
C ASP A 20 3.20 -2.78 -25.30
N ILE A 21 3.85 -1.74 -24.79
CA ILE A 21 5.32 -1.70 -24.64
C ILE A 21 5.78 -1.86 -23.19
N GLY A 22 4.82 -1.99 -22.26
CA GLY A 22 5.10 -2.22 -20.84
C GLY A 22 3.99 -1.67 -19.96
N GLY A 23 4.34 -1.43 -18.69
CA GLY A 23 3.44 -0.77 -17.76
C GLY A 23 4.20 0.05 -16.73
N VAL A 24 3.49 1.00 -16.13
CA VAL A 24 3.98 1.88 -15.09
C VAL A 24 3.12 1.73 -13.85
N ILE A 25 3.74 1.87 -12.69
CA ILE A 25 3.06 1.95 -11.41
C ILE A 25 2.79 3.40 -11.09
N LEU A 26 1.53 3.69 -10.75
CA LEU A 26 1.08 5.00 -10.31
C LEU A 26 0.58 4.91 -8.89
N ILE A 27 1.13 5.75 -8.02
CA ILE A 27 0.63 5.95 -6.66
C ILE A 27 -0.02 7.33 -6.60
N ARG A 28 -1.31 7.36 -6.29
CA ARG A 28 -2.08 8.59 -6.11
C ARG A 28 -2.32 8.84 -4.63
N LEU A 29 -2.14 10.08 -4.20
CA LEU A 29 -2.27 10.51 -2.80
C LEU A 29 -3.29 11.65 -2.71
N SER A 30 -4.16 11.62 -1.70
CA SER A 30 -5.22 12.63 -1.54
C SER A 30 -4.78 13.72 -0.58
N ALA A 31 -4.36 14.88 -1.10
CA ALA A 31 -3.92 16.02 -0.29
C ALA A 31 -4.95 16.49 0.77
N PRO A 32 -6.27 16.56 0.49
CA PRO A 32 -7.25 16.94 1.52
C PRO A 32 -7.34 15.96 2.69
N ILE A 33 -7.05 14.67 2.45
CA ILE A 33 -7.10 13.63 3.48
C ILE A 33 -5.74 13.53 4.20
N LEU A 34 -4.64 13.73 3.49
CA LEU A 34 -3.27 13.64 3.99
C LEU A 34 -2.79 14.99 4.50
N ASN A 35 -3.38 15.43 5.61
CA ASN A 35 -3.14 16.74 6.21
C ASN A 35 -1.90 16.81 7.14
N ASN A 36 -1.10 15.75 7.24
CA ASN A 36 0.15 15.77 7.99
C ASN A 36 1.17 14.75 7.46
N LEU A 37 2.44 14.99 7.78
CA LEU A 37 3.58 14.20 7.29
C LEU A 37 3.51 12.73 7.72
N TYR A 38 3.07 12.45 8.94
CA TYR A 38 2.92 11.07 9.42
C TYR A 38 1.92 10.27 8.56
N ARG A 39 0.73 10.84 8.30
CA ARG A 39 -0.28 10.23 7.43
C ARG A 39 0.25 10.07 6.00
N LEU A 40 0.94 11.08 5.47
CA LEU A 40 1.53 11.03 4.13
C LEU A 40 2.51 9.86 4.01
N ARG A 41 3.51 9.78 4.89
CA ARG A 41 4.54 8.74 4.83
C ARG A 41 3.93 7.35 4.99
N LYS A 42 3.01 7.20 5.95
CA LYS A 42 2.32 5.94 6.20
C LYS A 42 1.48 5.48 5.00
N THR A 43 0.69 6.38 4.42
CA THR A 43 -0.13 6.06 3.25
C THR A 43 0.75 5.75 2.03
N LEU A 44 1.80 6.52 1.79
CA LEU A 44 2.74 6.23 0.71
C LEU A 44 3.40 4.86 0.89
N ALA A 45 3.88 4.55 2.10
CA ALA A 45 4.47 3.25 2.42
C ALA A 45 3.49 2.08 2.17
N HIS A 46 2.21 2.26 2.50
CA HIS A 46 1.16 1.27 2.21
C HIS A 46 1.01 1.02 0.70
N GLU A 47 0.87 2.08 -0.10
CA GLU A 47 0.75 1.94 -1.55
C GLU A 47 2.04 1.40 -2.20
N MET A 48 3.21 1.71 -1.63
CA MET A 48 4.49 1.15 -2.07
C MET A 48 4.62 -0.35 -1.76
N CYS A 49 4.00 -0.86 -0.69
CA CYS A 49 3.96 -2.30 -0.43
C CYS A 49 3.14 -3.01 -1.52
N HIS A 50 2.01 -2.46 -1.95
CA HIS A 50 1.27 -2.99 -3.12
C HIS A 50 2.13 -2.95 -4.39
N ALA A 51 2.86 -1.86 -4.62
CA ALA A 51 3.78 -1.74 -5.74
C ALA A 51 4.88 -2.81 -5.72
N ALA A 52 5.44 -3.11 -4.55
CA ALA A 52 6.47 -4.13 -4.39
C ALA A 52 5.93 -5.53 -4.70
N CYS A 53 4.75 -5.90 -4.18
CA CYS A 53 4.10 -7.16 -4.54
C CYS A 53 3.92 -7.29 -6.06
N SER A 54 3.43 -6.23 -6.71
CA SER A 54 3.16 -6.24 -8.14
C SER A 54 4.43 -6.25 -9.02
N PHE A 55 5.44 -5.46 -8.67
CA PHE A 55 6.61 -5.25 -9.53
C PHE A 55 7.77 -6.21 -9.24
N ILE A 56 8.02 -6.48 -7.95
CA ILE A 56 9.16 -7.28 -7.50
C ILE A 56 8.76 -8.75 -7.43
N ASP A 57 7.65 -9.05 -6.76
CA ASP A 57 7.18 -10.43 -6.57
C ASP A 57 6.31 -10.93 -7.73
N GLN A 58 6.01 -10.06 -8.70
CA GLN A 58 5.20 -10.35 -9.88
C GLN A 58 3.77 -10.83 -9.55
N ASP A 59 3.25 -10.49 -8.37
CA ASP A 59 1.88 -10.79 -7.94
C ASP A 59 1.03 -9.51 -7.88
N GLN A 60 0.24 -9.29 -8.93
CA GLN A 60 -0.66 -8.15 -9.05
C GLN A 60 -1.99 -8.33 -8.30
N MET A 61 -2.30 -9.56 -7.87
CA MET A 61 -3.55 -9.90 -7.19
C MET A 61 -3.40 -9.90 -5.67
N GLU A 62 -2.15 -9.93 -5.20
CA GLU A 62 -1.81 -9.75 -3.79
C GLU A 62 -2.28 -8.39 -3.27
N TYR A 63 -3.25 -8.43 -2.36
CA TYR A 63 -3.80 -7.24 -1.74
C TYR A 63 -3.14 -7.01 -0.37
N HIS A 64 -3.50 -7.80 0.65
CA HIS A 64 -2.92 -7.71 2.00
C HIS A 64 -2.54 -9.08 2.57
N GLY A 65 -2.16 -10.03 1.71
CA GLY A 65 -1.69 -11.36 2.05
C GLY A 65 -0.20 -11.40 2.43
N PRO A 66 0.42 -12.59 2.36
CA PRO A 66 1.76 -12.83 2.92
C PRO A 66 2.85 -11.93 2.33
N LEU A 67 2.87 -11.68 1.01
CA LEU A 67 3.92 -10.86 0.39
C LEU A 67 3.81 -9.40 0.85
N PHE A 68 2.59 -8.86 0.87
CA PHE A 68 2.33 -7.52 1.38
C PHE A 68 2.79 -7.38 2.83
N LYS A 69 2.46 -8.36 3.68
CA LYS A 69 2.89 -8.38 5.09
C LYS A 69 4.41 -8.45 5.22
N GLY A 70 5.08 -9.20 4.35
CA GLY A 70 6.55 -9.26 4.28
C GLY A 70 7.16 -7.88 3.99
N TRP A 71 6.66 -7.17 2.98
CA TRP A 71 7.10 -5.80 2.67
C TRP A 71 6.76 -4.81 3.78
N ALA A 72 5.56 -4.89 4.34
CA ALA A 72 5.16 -4.06 5.49
C ALA A 72 6.08 -4.28 6.70
N GLY A 73 6.49 -5.53 6.96
CA GLY A 73 7.48 -5.86 7.99
C GLY A 73 8.84 -5.21 7.73
N ARG A 74 9.35 -5.28 6.49
CA ARG A 74 10.59 -4.61 6.09
C ARG A 74 10.52 -3.10 6.29
N VAL A 75 9.39 -2.48 5.94
CA VAL A 75 9.16 -1.04 6.18
C VAL A 75 9.14 -0.74 7.67
N GLY A 76 8.46 -1.55 8.49
CA GLY A 76 8.43 -1.37 9.95
C GLY A 76 9.81 -1.48 10.60
N LEU A 77 10.71 -2.33 10.07
CA LEU A 77 12.10 -2.43 10.52
C LEU A 77 12.94 -1.21 10.10
N ALA A 78 12.73 -0.68 8.89
CA ALA A 78 13.47 0.47 8.37
C ALA A 78 13.01 1.80 8.99
N PHE A 79 11.75 1.88 9.41
CA PHE A 79 11.12 3.09 9.94
C PHE A 79 10.37 2.74 11.22
N SER A 80 11.04 2.94 12.36
CA SER A 80 10.50 2.63 13.69
C SER A 80 9.20 3.38 14.01
N ASP A 81 8.97 4.51 13.35
CA ASP A 81 7.75 5.32 13.39
C ASP A 81 6.53 4.67 12.69
N PHE A 82 6.69 3.55 11.98
CA PHE A 82 5.59 2.80 11.32
C PHE A 82 5.28 1.42 11.92
N SER A 83 5.97 1.03 12.99
CA SER A 83 6.04 -0.34 13.52
C SER A 83 4.69 -1.02 13.84
N HIS A 84 3.59 -0.25 13.96
CA HIS A 84 2.29 -0.79 14.37
C HIS A 84 1.17 -0.73 13.33
N THR A 85 1.37 -0.18 12.11
CA THR A 85 0.17 0.35 11.41
C THR A 85 0.07 0.27 9.89
N LEU A 86 0.90 -0.52 9.19
CA LEU A 86 0.67 -0.77 7.76
C LEU A 86 -0.46 -1.78 7.47
N HIS A 87 -1.04 -2.39 8.51
CA HIS A 87 -2.24 -3.21 8.39
C HIS A 87 -3.49 -2.34 8.25
N THR A 88 -4.10 -2.36 7.07
CA THR A 88 -5.41 -1.82 6.78
C THR A 88 -6.48 -2.53 7.61
N ARG A 89 -6.92 -1.91 8.72
CA ARG A 89 -8.34 -2.02 9.09
C ARG A 89 -9.05 -0.85 8.42
N THR A 90 -9.86 -1.15 7.41
CA THR A 90 -11.01 -0.30 7.07
C THR A 90 -11.80 -0.02 8.36
N PRO A 91 -12.28 1.21 8.62
CA PRO A 91 -13.11 1.46 9.77
C PRO A 91 -14.49 0.86 9.50
N THR A 92 -14.72 -0.37 9.93
CA THR A 92 -16.09 -0.84 10.23
C THR A 92 -16.48 -0.26 11.57
N VAL A 93 -17.40 0.71 11.53
CA VAL A 93 -18.11 1.19 12.71
C VAL A 93 -18.87 0.00 13.32
N GLY A 94 -18.56 -0.33 14.57
CA GLY A 94 -19.27 -1.33 15.37
C GLY A 94 -18.71 -2.75 15.24
N GLY A 95 -17.90 -3.15 16.23
CA GLY A 95 -17.47 -4.55 16.38
C GLY A 95 -16.07 -4.67 16.95
N VAL A 96 -16.00 -4.90 18.25
CA VAL A 96 -14.77 -5.25 18.96
C VAL A 96 -14.17 -6.52 18.36
N THR A 97 -12.88 -6.52 18.02
CA THR A 97 -12.03 -7.72 18.14
C THR A 97 -10.58 -7.29 18.39
N LEU A 98 -10.19 -7.43 19.65
CA LEU A 98 -8.84 -7.62 20.18
C LEU A 98 -8.43 -9.07 19.83
N THR A 99 -7.23 -9.43 19.37
CA THR A 99 -5.92 -9.63 20.07
C THR A 99 -5.24 -10.81 19.30
N LEU A 100 -3.94 -11.11 19.28
CA LEU A 100 -2.77 -10.93 20.17
C LEU A 100 -1.47 -11.23 19.32
N PRO A 101 -0.24 -11.13 19.88
CA PRO A 101 1.04 -11.05 19.17
C PRO A 101 1.61 -12.41 18.76
N MET A 102 2.61 -12.42 17.88
CA MET A 102 3.63 -13.46 17.92
C MET A 102 5.02 -12.82 18.00
N HIS A 103 5.56 -12.89 19.22
CA HIS A 103 6.99 -12.97 19.46
C HIS A 103 7.50 -14.38 19.12
N ALA A 104 8.78 -14.43 18.73
CA ALA A 104 9.65 -15.56 18.39
C ALA A 104 9.46 -16.12 16.97
#